data_AF-A0A5B0C6B9-F1
#
_entry.id   AF-A0A5B0C6B9-F1
#
_cell.length_a   1.000
_cell.length_b   1.000
_cell.length_c   1.000
_cell.angle_alpha   90.00
_cell.angle_beta   90.00
_cell.angle_gamma   90.00
#
_symmetry.space_group_name_H-M   'P 1'
#
loop_
_entity.id
_entity.type
_entity.pdbx_description
1 polymer ?
#
loop_
_entity_poly.entity_id
_entity_poly.type
_entity_poly.pdbx_seq_one_letter_code
_entity_poly.pdbx_strand_id
1 'polypeptide(L)'
;MTDQDSNTTGQAPTYRERFAEACKIMDFAVAPNMNGGYLVWEVQHVRDGQKVTIDGPFFTEDEGGISADLLRGTFRGARAYQAIHCWAWNPDPRREKAIRDDAMASRMMLAMQIGAEVPTHATNDK
;
A
#
# COMPACT_ATOMS: atom_id res chain seq x y z
N MET A 1 -20.47 9.46 45.71
CA MET A 1 -20.68 8.53 44.59
C MET A 1 -20.02 9.17 43.39
N THR A 2 -18.76 8.85 43.14
CA THR A 2 -17.94 9.45 42.07
C THR A 2 -17.36 8.30 41.29
N ASP A 3 -17.98 8.00 40.15
CA ASP A 3 -17.35 7.22 39.09
C ASP A 3 -17.22 8.18 37.91
N GLN A 4 -16.02 8.75 37.78
CA GLN A 4 -15.58 9.42 36.57
C GLN A 4 -15.05 8.34 35.64
N ASP A 5 -15.82 8.02 34.61
CA ASP A 5 -15.41 7.18 33.48
C ASP A 5 -14.13 7.75 32.85
N SER A 6 -13.03 7.08 33.14
CA SER A 6 -11.71 7.47 32.71
C SER A 6 -11.45 6.95 31.30
N ASN A 7 -11.45 7.89 30.35
CA ASN A 7 -10.45 7.99 29.29
C ASN A 7 -10.45 6.88 28.22
N THR A 8 -11.35 6.98 27.24
CA THR A 8 -11.18 6.41 25.88
C THR A 8 -9.93 7.02 25.25
N THR A 9 -8.77 6.41 25.51
CA THR A 9 -7.53 6.78 24.85
C THR A 9 -7.60 6.20 23.45
N GLY A 10 -7.80 7.04 22.44
CA GLY A 10 -7.77 6.69 21.03
C GLY A 10 -6.39 6.16 20.65
N GLN A 11 -6.16 4.88 20.87
CA GLN A 11 -4.94 4.19 20.50
C GLN A 11 -4.85 4.20 18.97
N ALA A 12 -3.74 4.71 18.43
CA ALA A 12 -3.53 4.73 17.00
C ALA A 12 -3.60 3.28 16.46
N PRO A 13 -4.32 3.04 15.36
CA PRO A 13 -4.52 1.69 14.85
C PRO A 13 -3.18 1.04 14.52
N THR A 14 -3.04 -0.23 14.91
CA THR A 14 -1.82 -0.99 14.72
C THR A 14 -1.51 -1.21 13.23
N TYR A 15 -0.28 -1.59 12.89
CA TYR A 15 0.06 -1.95 11.51
C TYR A 15 -0.84 -3.05 10.94
N ARG A 16 -1.23 -4.02 11.78
CA ARG A 16 -2.12 -5.13 11.38
C ARG A 16 -3.54 -4.66 11.08
N GLU A 17 -4.09 -3.78 11.92
CA GLU A 17 -5.43 -3.23 11.73
C GLU A 17 -5.50 -2.38 10.45
N ARG A 18 -4.51 -1.49 10.24
CA ARG A 18 -4.42 -0.69 9.02
C ARG A 18 -4.24 -1.56 7.77
N PHE A 19 -3.41 -2.61 7.87
CA PHE A 19 -3.22 -3.56 6.78
C PHE A 19 -4.50 -4.34 6.44
N ALA A 20 -5.26 -4.77 7.46
CA ALA A 20 -6.52 -5.48 7.25
C ALA A 20 -7.57 -4.61 6.55
N GLU A 21 -7.65 -3.33 6.89
CA GLU A 21 -8.52 -2.37 6.20
C GLU A 21 -8.04 -2.10 4.76
N ALA A 22 -6.74 -1.91 4.55
CA ALA A 22 -6.16 -1.76 3.22
C ALA A 22 -6.42 -2.97 2.32
N CYS A 23 -6.37 -4.17 2.89
CA CYS A 23 -6.68 -5.43 2.25
C CYS A 23 -8.15 -5.59 1.84
N LYS A 24 -9.05 -4.63 2.12
CA LYS A 24 -10.39 -4.63 1.53
C LYS A 24 -10.39 -4.05 0.12
N ILE A 25 -9.34 -3.31 -0.26
CA ILE A 25 -9.19 -2.65 -1.54
C ILE A 25 -8.37 -3.54 -2.47
N MET A 26 -9.02 -4.15 -3.46
CA MET A 26 -8.41 -5.08 -4.43
C MET A 26 -8.02 -4.44 -5.75
N ASP A 27 -8.34 -3.16 -5.97
CA ASP A 27 -8.04 -2.46 -7.21
C ASP A 27 -7.51 -1.06 -6.91
N PHE A 28 -6.81 -0.49 -7.90
CA PHE A 28 -6.23 0.84 -7.75
C PHE A 28 -7.31 1.92 -7.72
N ALA A 29 -7.11 2.92 -6.87
CA ALA A 29 -7.99 4.08 -6.84
C ALA A 29 -7.90 4.85 -8.17
N VAL A 30 -9.05 5.32 -8.68
CA VAL A 30 -9.11 6.10 -9.92
C VAL A 30 -8.50 7.48 -9.69
N ALA A 31 -7.68 7.96 -10.64
CA ALA A 31 -7.15 9.32 -10.62
C ALA A 31 -8.24 10.30 -11.09
N PRO A 32 -8.75 11.21 -10.24
CA PRO A 32 -9.95 12.00 -10.55
C PRO A 32 -9.76 12.98 -11.72
N ASN A 33 -8.52 13.40 -11.99
CA ASN A 33 -8.20 14.40 -13.01
C ASN A 33 -7.66 13.78 -14.31
N MET A 34 -7.77 12.46 -14.49
CA MET A 34 -7.13 11.77 -15.61
C MET A 34 -7.98 10.63 -16.14
N ASN A 35 -8.39 10.73 -17.40
CA ASN A 35 -9.18 9.68 -18.02
C ASN A 35 -8.35 8.41 -18.17
N GLY A 36 -8.80 7.33 -17.53
CA GLY A 36 -8.04 6.08 -17.51
C GLY A 36 -6.79 6.09 -16.62
N GLY A 37 -6.66 7.10 -15.75
CA GLY A 37 -5.62 7.14 -14.74
C GLY A 37 -6.02 6.36 -13.48
N TYR A 38 -5.04 5.68 -12.89
CA TYR A 38 -5.15 5.04 -11.58
C TYR A 38 -3.93 5.35 -10.72
N LEU A 39 -4.14 5.27 -9.41
CA LEU A 39 -3.18 5.64 -8.38
C LEU A 39 -2.46 4.40 -7.88
N VAL A 40 -1.14 4.47 -7.88
CA VAL A 40 -0.25 3.44 -7.37
C VAL A 40 0.58 4.03 -6.25
N TRP A 41 0.80 3.26 -5.19
CA TRP A 41 1.62 3.69 -4.06
C TRP A 41 2.97 3.00 -4.09
N GLU A 42 4.04 3.76 -3.93
CA GLU A 42 5.41 3.25 -3.92
C GLU A 42 6.15 3.80 -2.71
N VAL A 43 7.10 3.04 -2.17
CA VAL A 43 8.00 3.55 -1.15
C VAL A 43 9.25 4.06 -1.83
N GLN A 44 9.58 5.33 -1.61
CA GLN A 44 10.78 5.94 -2.16
C GLN A 44 11.69 6.45 -1.05
N HIS A 45 12.99 6.50 -1.34
CA HIS A 45 14.03 7.06 -0.49
C HIS A 45 14.97 7.93 -1.33
N VAL A 46 15.53 8.99 -0.73
CA VAL A 46 16.48 9.87 -1.40
C VAL A 46 17.89 9.30 -1.23
N ARG A 47 18.48 8.85 -2.33
CA ARG A 47 19.88 8.39 -2.41
C ARG A 47 20.62 9.31 -3.38
N ASP A 48 21.73 9.90 -2.92
CA ASP A 48 22.57 10.79 -3.73
C ASP A 48 21.79 11.94 -4.42
N GLY A 49 20.78 12.48 -3.72
CA GLY A 49 19.91 13.55 -4.23
C GLY A 49 18.82 13.09 -5.20
N GLN A 50 18.75 11.80 -5.52
CA GLN A 50 17.72 11.21 -6.39
C GLN A 50 16.70 10.41 -5.59
N LYS A 51 15.43 10.53 -5.95
CA LYS A 51 14.37 9.66 -5.41
C LYS A 51 14.45 8.31 -6.10
N VAL A 52 14.62 7.26 -5.30
CA VAL A 52 14.68 5.88 -5.77
C VAL A 52 13.54 5.10 -5.13
N THR A 53 12.77 4.40 -5.95
CA THR A 53 11.76 3.44 -5.47
C THR A 53 12.47 2.24 -4.87
N ILE A 54 12.15 1.94 -3.61
CA ILE A 54 12.76 0.85 -2.84
C ILE A 54 11.77 -0.29 -2.55
N ASP A 55 10.47 -0.02 -2.59
CA ASP A 55 9.42 -1.03 -2.42
C ASP A 55 8.11 -0.57 -3.07
N GLY A 56 7.17 -1.49 -3.25
CA GLY A 56 5.94 -1.35 -4.01
C GLY A 56 6.04 -2.00 -5.40
N PRO A 57 5.02 -1.86 -6.25
CA PRO A 57 3.82 -1.04 -6.07
C PRO A 57 2.84 -1.56 -4.99
N PHE A 58 1.97 -0.70 -4.48
CA PHE A 58 0.92 -1.01 -3.51
C PHE A 58 -0.43 -0.43 -3.95
N PHE A 59 -1.53 -1.01 -3.48
CA PHE A 59 -2.89 -0.57 -3.83
C PHE A 59 -3.31 0.66 -3.04
N THR A 60 -2.85 0.77 -1.79
CA THR A 60 -3.30 1.82 -0.87
C THR A 60 -2.15 2.59 -0.24
N GLU A 61 -2.45 3.80 0.25
CA GLU A 61 -1.50 4.61 1.01
C GLU A 61 -1.05 3.91 2.28
N ASP A 62 -1.97 3.23 2.95
CA ASP A 62 -1.68 2.52 4.20
C ASP A 62 -0.65 1.41 3.99
N GLU A 63 -0.74 0.64 2.90
CA GLU A 63 0.26 -0.39 2.59
C GLU A 63 1.65 0.19 2.37
N GLY A 64 1.73 1.22 1.52
CA GLY A 64 3.00 1.93 1.29
C GLY A 64 3.52 2.59 2.56
N GLY A 65 2.64 3.12 3.42
CA GLY A 65 2.99 3.76 4.68
C GLY A 65 3.54 2.76 5.70
N ILE A 66 2.91 1.59 5.83
CA ILE A 66 3.39 0.51 6.69
C ILE A 66 4.74 0.02 6.20
N SER A 67 4.89 -0.27 4.89
CA SER A 67 6.18 -0.68 4.34
C SER A 67 7.27 0.38 4.58
N ALA A 68 6.98 1.65 4.32
CA ALA A 68 7.92 2.74 4.55
C ALA A 68 8.36 2.82 6.02
N ASP A 69 7.42 2.67 6.96
CA ASP A 69 7.73 2.66 8.39
C ASP A 69 8.64 1.49 8.79
N LEU A 70 8.40 0.30 8.24
CA LEU A 70 9.27 -0.87 8.47
C LEU A 70 10.67 -0.67 7.88
N LEU A 71 10.77 -0.01 6.73
CA LEU A 71 12.02 0.24 6.01
C LEU A 71 12.84 1.40 6.60
N ARG A 72 12.24 2.27 7.43
CA ARG A 72 12.94 3.42 8.04
C ARG A 72 14.15 3.05 8.89
N GLY A 73 14.20 1.84 9.43
CA GLY A 73 15.37 1.33 10.15
C GLY A 73 16.61 1.21 9.25
N THR A 74 16.42 0.88 7.97
CA THR A 74 17.48 0.67 6.98
C THR A 74 17.67 1.90 6.09
N PHE A 75 16.57 2.52 5.65
CA PHE A 75 16.54 3.64 4.73
C PHE A 75 15.95 4.87 5.44
N ARG A 76 16.81 5.70 6.03
CA ARG A 76 16.35 6.91 6.73
C ARG A 76 15.59 7.82 5.78
N GLY A 77 14.33 8.13 6.13
CA GLY A 77 13.48 8.97 5.29
C GLY A 77 12.73 8.21 4.19
N ALA A 78 12.68 6.88 4.22
CA ALA A 78 11.72 6.12 3.43
C ALA A 78 10.29 6.64 3.69
N ARG A 79 9.55 6.87 2.60
CA ARG A 79 8.19 7.39 2.64
C ARG A 79 7.37 6.84 1.47
N ALA A 80 6.08 6.64 1.71
CA ALA A 80 5.11 6.35 0.66
C ALA A 80 4.90 7.58 -0.23
N TYR A 81 4.91 7.36 -1.54
CA TYR A 81 4.63 8.35 -2.57
C TYR A 81 3.58 7.80 -3.53
N GLN A 82 2.71 8.70 -3.97
CA GLN A 82 1.71 8.41 -4.98
C GLN A 82 2.32 8.58 -6.38
N ALA A 83 2.16 7.56 -7.21
CA ALA A 83 2.43 7.58 -8.64
C ALA A 83 1.11 7.46 -9.41
N ILE A 84 1.03 8.08 -10.59
CA ILE A 84 -0.13 7.98 -11.47
C ILE A 84 0.25 7.17 -12.69
N HIS A 85 -0.49 6.10 -12.93
CA HIS A 85 -0.41 5.30 -14.15
C HIS A 85 -1.66 5.55 -14.99
N CYS A 86 -1.51 5.67 -16.30
CA CYS A 86 -2.61 5.98 -17.20
C CYS A 86 -2.60 5.05 -18.40
N TRP A 87 -3.63 4.20 -18.51
CA TRP A 87 -3.74 3.27 -19.63
C TRP A 87 -3.98 4.01 -20.96
N ALA A 88 -4.58 5.20 -20.93
CA ALA A 88 -4.80 6.00 -22.13
C ALA A 88 -3.49 6.52 -22.76
N TRP A 89 -2.41 6.62 -21.98
CA TRP A 89 -1.10 7.07 -22.47
C TRP A 89 -0.17 5.93 -22.85
N ASN A 90 -0.35 4.76 -22.24
CA ASN A 90 0.40 3.55 -22.57
C ASN A 90 -0.51 2.31 -22.49
N PRO A 91 -1.33 2.07 -23.53
CA PRO A 91 -2.31 0.99 -23.54
C PRO A 91 -1.61 -0.35 -23.86
N ASP A 92 -0.84 -0.87 -22.92
CA ASP A 92 -0.29 -2.22 -22.98
C ASP A 92 -0.96 -3.10 -21.91
N PRO A 93 -1.86 -4.02 -22.30
CA PRO A 93 -2.52 -4.94 -21.37
C PRO A 93 -1.54 -5.80 -20.56
N ARG A 94 -0.35 -6.09 -21.11
CA ARG A 94 0.68 -6.87 -20.40
C ARG A 94 1.28 -6.06 -19.25
N ARG A 95 1.57 -4.80 -19.50
CA ARG A 95 2.03 -3.85 -18.47
C ARG A 95 0.99 -3.66 -17.38
N GLU A 96 -0.27 -3.48 -17.76
CA GLU A 96 -1.38 -3.32 -16.83
C GLU A 96 -1.60 -4.53 -15.92
N LYS A 97 -1.42 -5.74 -16.47
CA LYS A 97 -1.44 -6.97 -15.69
C LYS A 97 -0.22 -7.06 -14.77
N ALA A 98 0.98 -6.76 -15.27
CA ALA A 98 2.21 -6.82 -14.49
C ALA A 98 2.15 -5.91 -13.25
N ILE A 99 1.66 -4.68 -13.37
CA ILE A 99 1.56 -3.75 -12.22
C ILE A 99 0.61 -4.29 -11.13
N ARG A 100 -0.49 -4.95 -11.53
CA ARG A 100 -1.43 -5.57 -10.57
C ARG A 100 -0.84 -6.80 -9.91
N ASP A 101 -0.16 -7.65 -10.69
CA ASP A 101 0.52 -8.84 -10.19
C ASP A 101 1.65 -8.45 -9.20
N ASP A 102 2.44 -7.44 -9.55
CA ASP A 102 3.50 -6.89 -8.69
C ASP A 102 2.91 -6.30 -7.40
N ALA A 103 1.79 -5.56 -7.49
CA ALA A 103 1.14 -4.99 -6.31
C ALA A 103 0.59 -6.07 -5.36
N MET A 104 0.05 -7.16 -5.91
CA MET A 104 -0.34 -8.32 -5.12
C MET A 104 0.86 -9.01 -4.46
N ALA A 105 1.98 -9.15 -5.18
CA ALA A 105 3.20 -9.72 -4.62
C ALA A 105 3.76 -8.85 -3.48
N SER A 106 3.81 -7.53 -3.64
CA SER A 106 4.23 -6.59 -2.59
C SER A 106 3.32 -6.66 -1.36
N ARG A 107 1.99 -6.76 -1.56
CA ARG A 107 1.03 -6.99 -0.45
C ARG A 107 1.32 -8.30 0.30
N MET A 108 1.61 -9.39 -0.41
CA MET A 108 1.98 -10.68 0.21
C MET A 108 3.25 -10.59 1.04
N MET A 109 4.27 -9.94 0.50
CA MET A 109 5.53 -9.72 1.23
C MET A 109 5.31 -8.86 2.48
N LEU A 110 4.52 -7.79 2.37
CA LEU A 110 4.19 -6.92 3.50
C LEU A 110 3.45 -7.69 4.60
N ALA A 111 2.47 -8.52 4.23
CA ALA A 111 1.72 -9.36 5.17
C ALA A 111 2.64 -10.32 5.94
N MET A 112 3.56 -10.99 5.23
CA MET A 112 4.56 -11.86 5.86
C MET A 112 5.43 -11.09 6.85
N GLN A 113 5.84 -9.87 6.50
CA GLN A 113 6.72 -9.04 7.34
C GLN A 113 6.04 -8.56 8.63
N ILE A 114 4.73 -8.32 8.61
CA ILE A 114 3.96 -7.91 9.81
C ILE A 114 3.26 -9.07 10.54
N GLY A 115 3.39 -10.30 9.99
CA GLY A 115 2.68 -11.49 10.47
C GLY A 115 1.17 -11.35 10.38
N ALA A 116 0.66 -10.80 9.28
CA ALA A 116 -0.76 -10.72 8.95
C ALA A 116 -1.11 -11.72 7.83
N GLU A 117 -2.39 -12.05 7.70
CA GLU A 117 -2.90 -12.82 6.58
C GLU A 117 -3.25 -11.86 5.43
N VAL A 118 -2.86 -12.22 4.21
CA VAL A 118 -3.45 -11.62 3.01
C VAL A 118 -4.80 -12.28 2.79
N PRO A 119 -5.86 -11.54 2.42
CA PRO A 119 -7.04 -12.15 1.85
C PRO A 119 -6.62 -12.92 0.59
N THR A 120 -6.43 -14.21 0.73
CA THR A 120 -6.39 -15.11 -0.41
C THR A 120 -7.82 -15.12 -0.90
N HIS A 121 -8.06 -14.59 -2.10
CA HIS A 121 -9.27 -14.98 -2.80
C HIS A 121 -9.28 -16.51 -2.76
N ALA A 122 -10.27 -17.08 -2.08
CA ALA A 122 -10.66 -18.43 -2.34
C ALA A 122 -10.96 -18.46 -3.83
N THR A 123 -10.00 -18.93 -4.63
CA THR A 123 -10.26 -19.46 -5.95
C THR A 123 -11.25 -20.58 -5.70
N ASN A 124 -12.54 -20.24 -5.75
CA ASN A 124 -13.57 -21.22 -6.03
C ASN A 124 -13.28 -21.68 -7.46
N ASP A 125 -12.37 -22.64 -7.58
CA ASP A 125 -12.28 -23.51 -8.74
C ASP A 125 -13.65 -24.15 -8.91
N LYS A 126 -14.32 -23.78 -10.00
CA LYS A 126 -15.50 -24.47 -10.48
C LYS A 126 -15.41 -24.62 -12.00
#